data_AF-A0A2W4UE20-F1
#
_entry.id   AF-A0A2W4UE20-F1
#
_cell.length_a   1.000
_cell.length_b   1.000
_cell.length_c   1.000
_cell.angle_alpha   90.00
_cell.angle_beta   90.00
_cell.angle_gamma   90.00
#
_symmetry.space_group_name_H-M   'P 1'
#
loop_
_entity.id
_entity.type
_entity.pdbx_description
1 polymer ?
#
loop_
_entity_poly.entity_id
_entity_poly.type
_entity_poly.pdbx_seq_one_letter_code
_entity_poly.pdbx_strand_id
1 'polypeptide(L)'
;MRIFVSYAAEDRPVAESVVHSLRARGHDVFFDRDSLPPGHSYEDQIAASIQAADLLVYLVSPHSVSPKSFTLTELGLAERKWASPARRVLPVMVESTDYGSIPAYLKAVTVLEPRGNVAAETAAAVSAMRRIPARLLKYGGVVAIALIMAGIGYRGYLASVGLQLKLTAPEPAPWERGYFGAPSRFRHGLTVLNNSTAGARLSQAQLVSKPEGALRITDRFGLFAKEAIPVLAPGSSAEGAIVVEPVSTTAGEVSWQLCVTEASGSETCSPAQAWRPKGDFSPATAFTLDPDLSQHAVAVARDNVGFLLLRRSPAAVLRLDETGQIIANRALIGDPTTLYADETGIYVGTRGPNAIIKLDPERLDLIAEVPVRFPSKKLGAFGNPVSSTPAVIARGGDRLWIVTRGGASGAGLLHMSTALTDPQVPDFFDDIAYNTKGMMLSTNGRDVWATETNATPASLRKLSPDKLATYSGHEFDIASCATGILVEAESLLIPDCNGTVQRVVEKGKDLQIQHRVDALLGYAKAPSIWTTVQMRPGPGDGGGFLVNTERTAGSPATESIVNRLNTKRGLKMPLDIKNIRIVDLAFQDKVFMVIIEGAGGQRETLALRYE
;
A
#
# COMPACT_ATOMS: atom_id res chain seq x y z
N MET A 1 -52.95 -3.09 -47.14
CA MET A 1 -54.08 -3.76 -46.43
C MET A 1 -55.12 -4.09 -47.46
N ARG A 2 -55.85 -5.20 -47.27
CA ARG A 2 -57.06 -5.52 -48.04
C ARG A 2 -58.23 -4.75 -47.46
N ILE A 3 -58.89 -3.95 -48.27
CA ILE A 3 -59.99 -3.06 -47.84
C ILE A 3 -61.22 -3.43 -48.64
N PHE A 4 -62.32 -3.65 -47.94
CA PHE A 4 -63.63 -3.74 -48.56
C PHE A 4 -64.32 -2.38 -48.44
N VAL A 5 -64.83 -1.82 -49.54
CA VAL A 5 -65.60 -0.56 -49.53
C VAL A 5 -67.08 -0.90 -49.72
N SER A 6 -67.89 -0.68 -48.69
CA SER A 6 -69.35 -0.86 -48.73
C SER A 6 -70.03 0.49 -49.00
N TYR A 7 -70.85 0.55 -50.05
CA TYR A 7 -71.50 1.77 -50.52
C TYR A 7 -72.86 1.46 -51.19
N ALA A 8 -73.80 2.42 -51.16
CA ALA A 8 -75.06 2.31 -51.90
C ALA A 8 -74.82 2.61 -53.39
N ALA A 9 -75.66 2.10 -54.28
CA ALA A 9 -75.44 2.26 -55.72
C ALA A 9 -75.43 3.74 -56.15
N GLU A 10 -76.20 4.57 -55.45
CA GLU A 10 -76.33 6.02 -55.59
C GLU A 10 -75.02 6.75 -55.24
N ASP A 11 -74.21 6.19 -54.33
CA ASP A 11 -72.95 6.77 -53.86
C ASP A 11 -71.73 6.38 -54.74
N ARG A 12 -71.95 5.67 -55.84
CA ARG A 12 -70.89 5.13 -56.71
C ARG A 12 -69.83 6.16 -57.11
N PRO A 13 -70.17 7.40 -57.53
CA PRO A 13 -69.14 8.38 -57.91
C PRO A 13 -68.19 8.75 -56.76
N VAL A 14 -68.70 8.87 -55.53
CA VAL A 14 -67.89 9.17 -54.34
C VAL A 14 -67.05 7.95 -53.96
N ALA A 15 -67.63 6.76 -54.04
CA ALA A 15 -66.96 5.51 -53.73
C ALA A 15 -65.78 5.23 -54.68
N GLU A 16 -65.93 5.51 -55.99
CA GLU A 16 -64.85 5.42 -56.99
C GLU A 16 -63.66 6.32 -56.63
N SER A 17 -63.93 7.56 -56.21
CA SER A 17 -62.91 8.51 -55.77
C SER A 17 -62.16 8.01 -54.53
N VAL A 18 -62.89 7.51 -53.53
CA VAL A 18 -62.31 6.90 -52.32
C VAL A 18 -61.41 5.71 -52.69
N VAL A 19 -61.88 4.82 -53.56
CA VAL A 19 -61.14 3.63 -53.98
C VAL A 19 -59.87 4.00 -54.73
N HIS A 20 -59.92 4.99 -55.63
CA HIS A 20 -58.75 5.48 -56.32
C HIS A 20 -57.70 6.02 -55.33
N SER A 21 -58.14 6.84 -54.37
CA SER A 21 -57.28 7.42 -53.33
C SER A 21 -56.65 6.36 -52.40
N LEU A 22 -57.37 5.29 -52.10
CA LEU A 22 -56.88 4.16 -51.30
C LEU A 22 -55.87 3.31 -52.09
N ARG A 23 -56.18 2.98 -53.35
CA ARG A 23 -55.27 2.22 -54.24
C ARG A 23 -53.98 2.98 -54.51
N ALA A 24 -54.05 4.30 -54.73
CA ALA A 24 -52.89 5.17 -54.89
C ALA A 24 -51.93 5.15 -53.67
N ARG A 25 -52.44 4.82 -52.48
CA ARG A 25 -51.64 4.64 -51.25
C ARG A 25 -51.19 3.19 -51.01
N GLY A 26 -51.29 2.32 -52.02
CA GLY A 26 -50.81 0.94 -51.98
C GLY A 26 -51.73 -0.04 -51.24
N HIS A 27 -53.01 0.28 -51.11
CA HIS A 27 -54.00 -0.64 -50.55
C HIS A 27 -54.62 -1.50 -51.65
N ASP A 28 -54.90 -2.76 -51.31
CA ASP A 28 -55.68 -3.66 -52.13
C ASP A 28 -57.15 -3.43 -51.79
N VAL A 29 -57.96 -2.97 -52.75
CA VAL A 29 -59.33 -2.47 -52.49
C VAL A 29 -60.33 -3.24 -53.34
N PHE A 30 -61.24 -3.93 -52.67
CA PHE A 30 -62.41 -4.55 -53.28
C PHE A 30 -63.53 -3.51 -53.39
N PHE A 31 -64.02 -3.30 -54.62
CA PHE A 31 -64.95 -2.21 -54.96
C PHE A 31 -66.06 -2.62 -55.93
N ASP A 32 -65.75 -3.44 -56.93
CA ASP A 32 -66.69 -3.70 -58.02
C ASP A 32 -67.55 -4.95 -57.76
N ARG A 33 -68.85 -4.74 -57.91
CA ARG A 33 -69.93 -5.71 -57.78
C ARG A 33 -70.22 -6.40 -59.14
N ASP A 34 -69.78 -5.81 -60.25
CA ASP A 34 -70.18 -6.22 -61.61
C ASP A 34 -69.15 -7.13 -62.31
N SER A 35 -68.03 -7.47 -61.66
CA SER A 35 -66.97 -8.31 -62.23
C SER A 35 -67.00 -9.75 -61.68
N LEU A 36 -67.94 -10.56 -62.17
CA LEU A 36 -68.05 -12.00 -61.84
C LEU A 36 -67.39 -12.90 -62.92
N PRO A 37 -66.51 -13.84 -62.55
CA PRO A 37 -66.18 -15.00 -63.37
C PRO A 37 -67.42 -15.92 -63.52
N PRO A 38 -67.68 -16.55 -64.68
CA PRO A 38 -68.83 -17.43 -64.87
C PRO A 38 -68.79 -18.62 -63.89
N GLY A 39 -69.79 -18.74 -63.02
CA GLY A 39 -70.00 -19.91 -62.15
C GLY A 39 -70.13 -19.66 -60.63
N HIS A 40 -69.97 -18.43 -60.13
CA HIS A 40 -70.14 -18.10 -58.71
C HIS A 40 -71.35 -17.19 -58.46
N SER A 41 -72.06 -17.40 -57.34
CA SER A 41 -73.11 -16.48 -56.92
C SER A 41 -72.48 -15.17 -56.41
N TYR A 42 -73.10 -14.04 -56.73
CA TYR A 42 -72.68 -12.70 -56.32
C TYR A 42 -72.49 -12.58 -54.80
N GLU A 43 -73.33 -13.28 -54.02
CA GLU A 43 -73.30 -13.27 -52.56
C GLU A 43 -72.05 -13.96 -51.98
N ASP A 44 -71.59 -15.06 -52.60
CA ASP A 44 -70.42 -15.81 -52.14
C ASP A 44 -69.13 -15.00 -52.27
N GLN A 45 -68.98 -14.24 -53.37
CA GLN A 45 -67.80 -13.43 -53.61
C GLN A 45 -67.72 -12.26 -52.62
N ILE A 46 -68.85 -11.63 -52.29
CA ILE A 46 -68.92 -10.55 -51.31
C ILE A 46 -68.59 -11.09 -49.91
N ALA A 47 -69.17 -12.23 -49.53
CA ALA A 47 -68.84 -12.88 -48.27
C ALA A 47 -67.34 -13.23 -48.20
N ALA A 48 -66.76 -13.82 -49.24
CA ALA A 48 -65.34 -14.14 -49.31
C ALA A 48 -64.45 -12.89 -49.23
N SER A 49 -64.84 -11.81 -49.90
CA SER A 49 -64.09 -10.55 -49.92
C SER A 49 -64.11 -9.85 -48.56
N ILE A 50 -65.27 -9.83 -47.88
CA ILE A 50 -65.36 -9.35 -46.50
C ILE A 50 -64.54 -10.25 -45.57
N GLN A 51 -64.55 -11.58 -45.75
CA GLN A 51 -63.72 -12.51 -44.97
C GLN A 51 -62.23 -12.31 -45.21
N ALA A 52 -61.81 -11.94 -46.41
CA ALA A 52 -60.43 -11.63 -46.74
C ALA A 52 -59.97 -10.23 -46.27
N ALA A 53 -60.89 -9.26 -46.13
CA ALA A 53 -60.53 -7.87 -45.82
C ALA A 53 -59.84 -7.71 -44.45
N ASP A 54 -58.88 -6.79 -44.35
CA ASP A 54 -58.27 -6.38 -43.07
C ASP A 54 -59.08 -5.26 -42.40
N LEU A 55 -59.81 -4.48 -43.21
CA LEU A 55 -60.60 -3.30 -42.86
C LEU A 55 -61.84 -3.19 -43.77
N LEU A 56 -62.99 -2.84 -43.20
CA LEU A 56 -64.18 -2.39 -43.91
C LEU A 56 -64.25 -0.86 -43.86
N VAL A 57 -64.34 -0.21 -45.02
CA VAL A 57 -64.72 1.20 -45.13
C VAL A 57 -66.20 1.22 -45.51
N TYR A 58 -67.05 1.78 -44.65
CA TYR A 58 -68.48 1.85 -44.86
C TYR A 58 -68.88 3.30 -45.18
N LEU A 59 -69.36 3.55 -46.39
CA LEU A 59 -69.82 4.88 -46.79
C LEU A 59 -71.25 5.09 -46.29
N VAL A 60 -71.40 6.01 -45.34
CA VAL A 60 -72.66 6.37 -44.69
C VAL A 60 -73.33 7.50 -45.48
N SER A 61 -74.48 7.18 -46.06
CA SER A 61 -75.46 8.04 -46.73
C SER A 61 -76.88 7.61 -46.34
N PRO A 62 -77.93 8.45 -46.56
CA PRO A 62 -79.31 8.03 -46.38
C PRO A 62 -79.67 6.75 -47.16
N HIS A 63 -79.07 6.55 -48.33
CA HIS A 63 -79.26 5.35 -49.16
C HIS A 63 -78.63 4.10 -48.54
N SER A 64 -77.42 4.23 -47.98
CA SER A 64 -76.67 3.11 -47.37
C SER A 64 -77.28 2.58 -46.06
N VAL A 65 -78.08 3.38 -45.36
CA VAL A 65 -78.73 2.98 -44.09
C VAL A 65 -80.24 2.74 -44.25
N SER A 66 -80.76 2.92 -45.46
CA SER A 66 -82.17 2.68 -45.75
C SER A 66 -82.56 1.22 -45.52
N PRO A 67 -83.78 0.94 -45.02
CA PRO A 67 -84.27 -0.43 -44.89
C PRO A 67 -84.19 -1.15 -46.23
N LYS A 68 -83.65 -2.37 -46.23
CA LYS A 68 -83.38 -3.23 -47.42
C LYS A 68 -82.18 -2.83 -48.28
N SER A 69 -81.36 -1.86 -47.86
CA SER A 69 -80.10 -1.59 -48.54
C SER A 69 -79.14 -2.79 -48.42
N PHE A 70 -78.52 -3.18 -49.55
CA PHE A 70 -77.60 -4.32 -49.59
C PHE A 70 -76.34 -4.09 -48.74
N THR A 71 -75.96 -2.83 -48.51
CA THR A 71 -74.86 -2.46 -47.61
C THR A 71 -75.11 -2.91 -46.16
N LEU A 72 -76.37 -3.00 -45.71
CA LEU A 72 -76.69 -3.54 -44.39
C LEU A 72 -76.43 -5.06 -44.31
N THR A 73 -76.56 -5.78 -45.42
CA THR A 73 -76.17 -7.20 -45.51
C THR A 73 -74.66 -7.37 -45.39
N GLU A 74 -73.89 -6.52 -46.08
CA GLU A 74 -72.42 -6.47 -45.97
C GLU A 74 -71.96 -6.10 -44.56
N LEU A 75 -72.64 -5.14 -43.92
CA LEU A 75 -72.39 -4.77 -42.53
C LEU A 75 -72.62 -5.93 -41.58
N GLY A 76 -73.70 -6.69 -41.75
CA GLY A 76 -73.97 -7.89 -40.96
C GLY A 76 -72.92 -8.99 -41.13
N LEU A 77 -72.34 -9.13 -42.33
CA LEU A 77 -71.20 -10.04 -42.56
C LEU A 77 -69.94 -9.57 -41.84
N ALA A 78 -69.67 -8.27 -41.83
CA ALA A 78 -68.54 -7.70 -41.11
C ALA A 78 -68.70 -7.80 -39.60
N GLU A 79 -69.90 -7.60 -39.06
CA GLU A 79 -70.22 -7.76 -37.63
C GLU A 79 -70.01 -9.22 -37.17
N ARG A 80 -70.43 -10.20 -37.98
CA ARG A 80 -70.13 -11.63 -37.70
C ARG A 80 -68.64 -11.94 -37.71
N LYS A 81 -67.87 -11.29 -38.59
CA LYS A 81 -66.42 -11.48 -38.67
C LYS A 81 -65.68 -10.81 -37.51
N TRP A 82 -66.10 -9.60 -37.14
CA TRP A 82 -65.44 -8.77 -36.15
C TRP A 82 -66.43 -8.38 -35.06
N ALA A 83 -66.41 -9.11 -33.95
CA ALA A 83 -67.24 -8.81 -32.78
C ALA A 83 -67.06 -7.37 -32.24
N SER A 84 -65.90 -6.74 -32.49
CA SER A 84 -65.66 -5.32 -32.22
C SER A 84 -65.25 -4.58 -33.52
N PRO A 85 -65.88 -3.44 -33.85
CA PRO A 85 -65.54 -2.65 -35.02
C PRO A 85 -64.23 -1.85 -34.86
N ALA A 86 -63.69 -1.77 -33.64
CA ALA A 86 -62.49 -0.98 -33.34
C ALA A 86 -61.29 -1.40 -34.19
N ARG A 87 -60.76 -0.44 -34.97
CA ARG A 87 -59.64 -0.63 -35.92
C ARG A 87 -59.92 -1.66 -37.03
N ARG A 88 -61.19 -2.01 -37.26
CA ARG A 88 -61.65 -2.98 -38.27
C ARG A 88 -62.69 -2.39 -39.20
N VAL A 89 -63.45 -1.42 -38.74
CA VAL A 89 -64.47 -0.72 -39.50
C VAL A 89 -64.22 0.78 -39.42
N LEU A 90 -64.27 1.45 -40.57
CA LEU A 90 -64.25 2.90 -40.70
C LEU A 90 -65.56 3.35 -41.35
N PRO A 91 -66.53 3.82 -40.58
CA PRO A 91 -67.68 4.52 -41.11
C PRO A 91 -67.24 5.91 -41.62
N VAL A 92 -67.64 6.28 -42.82
CA VAL A 92 -67.34 7.58 -43.44
C VAL A 92 -68.66 8.21 -43.91
N MET A 93 -69.04 9.34 -43.32
CA MET A 93 -70.25 10.07 -43.72
C MET A 93 -70.00 10.80 -45.03
N VAL A 94 -70.54 10.26 -46.13
CA VAL A 94 -70.40 10.84 -47.47
C VAL A 94 -71.54 11.79 -47.82
N GLU A 95 -72.69 11.61 -47.17
CA GLU A 95 -73.85 12.50 -47.22
C GLU A 95 -74.45 12.65 -45.81
N SER A 96 -74.97 13.85 -45.49
CA SER A 96 -75.59 14.14 -44.20
C SER A 96 -76.71 13.13 -43.90
N THR A 97 -76.52 12.32 -42.86
CA THR A 97 -77.40 11.22 -42.50
C THR A 97 -77.79 11.37 -41.03
N ASP A 98 -79.08 11.24 -40.71
CA ASP A 98 -79.53 11.28 -39.31
C ASP A 98 -78.81 10.21 -38.49
N TYR A 99 -78.12 10.63 -37.44
CA TYR A 99 -77.33 9.75 -36.58
C TYR A 99 -78.19 8.67 -35.89
N GLY A 100 -79.49 8.93 -35.71
CA GLY A 100 -80.47 7.96 -35.23
C GLY A 100 -80.63 6.74 -36.15
N SER A 101 -80.54 6.97 -37.47
CA SER A 101 -80.68 5.94 -38.51
C SER A 101 -79.43 5.07 -38.73
N ILE A 102 -78.27 5.46 -38.19
CA ILE A 102 -77.02 4.71 -38.32
C ILE A 102 -77.03 3.48 -37.39
N PRO A 103 -76.72 2.26 -37.90
CA PRO A 103 -76.61 1.04 -37.09
C PRO A 103 -75.66 1.17 -35.90
N ALA A 104 -76.02 0.55 -34.76
CA ALA A 104 -75.26 0.62 -33.51
C ALA A 104 -73.80 0.14 -33.67
N TYR A 105 -73.57 -0.88 -34.50
CA TYR A 105 -72.25 -1.40 -34.80
C TYR A 105 -71.31 -0.35 -35.45
N LEU A 106 -71.83 0.51 -36.33
CA LEU A 106 -71.03 1.61 -36.89
C LEU A 106 -70.81 2.74 -35.87
N LYS A 107 -71.77 2.98 -34.98
CA LYS A 107 -71.66 4.00 -33.91
C LYS A 107 -70.71 3.62 -32.78
N ALA A 108 -70.33 2.35 -32.67
CA ALA A 108 -69.36 1.89 -31.66
C ALA A 108 -67.92 2.34 -31.95
N VAL A 109 -67.66 2.94 -33.11
CA VAL A 109 -66.43 3.63 -33.48
C VAL A 109 -66.73 5.04 -33.96
N THR A 110 -65.72 5.90 -33.99
CA THR A 110 -65.87 7.25 -34.53
C THR A 110 -66.23 7.19 -36.02
N VAL A 111 -67.38 7.77 -36.37
CA VAL A 111 -67.78 8.04 -37.76
C VAL A 111 -66.92 9.20 -38.27
N LEU A 112 -66.20 8.99 -39.36
CA LEU A 112 -65.44 10.04 -40.01
C LEU A 112 -66.40 10.96 -40.76
N GLU A 113 -66.41 12.25 -40.43
CA GLU A 113 -67.13 13.30 -41.15
C GLU A 113 -66.10 14.17 -41.89
N PRO A 114 -65.87 13.94 -43.20
CA PRO A 114 -64.89 14.70 -43.96
C PRO A 114 -65.30 16.18 -44.06
N ARG A 115 -64.35 17.10 -43.86
CA ARG A 115 -64.62 18.54 -43.98
C ARG A 115 -64.31 19.10 -45.37
N GLY A 116 -63.43 18.43 -46.10
CA GLY A 116 -62.99 18.77 -47.45
C GLY A 116 -63.16 17.59 -48.40
N ASN A 117 -62.06 17.09 -48.95
CA ASN A 117 -62.10 16.01 -49.93
C ASN A 117 -62.27 14.65 -49.24
N VAL A 118 -63.46 14.06 -49.37
CA VAL A 118 -63.86 12.76 -48.81
C VAL A 118 -62.82 11.67 -49.10
N ALA A 119 -62.33 11.57 -50.33
CA ALA A 119 -61.39 10.52 -50.73
C ALA A 119 -60.00 10.69 -50.09
N ALA A 120 -59.51 11.92 -49.97
CA ALA A 120 -58.21 12.19 -49.35
C ALA A 120 -58.24 11.94 -47.83
N GLU A 121 -59.29 12.40 -47.15
CA GLU A 121 -59.46 12.24 -45.70
C GLU A 121 -59.72 10.78 -45.32
N THR A 122 -60.54 10.07 -46.09
CA THR A 122 -60.75 8.62 -45.89
C THR A 122 -59.44 7.86 -45.94
N ALA A 123 -58.61 8.13 -46.95
CA ALA A 123 -57.35 7.43 -47.13
C ALA A 123 -56.29 7.80 -46.08
N ALA A 124 -56.32 9.03 -45.56
CA ALA A 124 -55.53 9.44 -44.39
C ALA A 124 -55.96 8.68 -43.12
N ALA A 125 -57.26 8.57 -42.87
CA ALA A 125 -57.81 7.80 -41.75
C ALA A 125 -57.44 6.31 -41.83
N VAL A 126 -57.51 5.71 -43.03
CA VAL A 126 -57.02 4.35 -43.30
C VAL A 126 -55.54 4.20 -42.98
N SER A 127 -54.71 5.16 -43.36
CA SER A 127 -53.27 5.13 -43.09
C SER A 127 -52.96 5.17 -41.58
N ALA A 128 -53.75 5.91 -40.80
CA ALA A 128 -53.62 5.98 -39.34
C ALA A 128 -54.01 4.67 -38.63
N MET A 129 -54.82 3.81 -39.26
CA MET A 129 -55.22 2.51 -38.71
C MET A 129 -54.22 1.38 -38.94
N ARG A 130 -53.08 1.64 -39.60
CA ARG A 130 -52.08 0.61 -39.93
C ARG A 130 -51.44 0.05 -38.66
N ARG A 131 -51.48 -1.28 -38.47
CA ARG A 131 -50.79 -1.96 -37.36
C ARG A 131 -49.27 -1.86 -37.53
N ILE A 132 -48.56 -1.45 -36.47
CA ILE A 132 -47.13 -1.76 -36.33
C ILE A 132 -47.02 -3.25 -35.96
N PRO A 133 -46.24 -4.08 -36.69
CA PRO A 133 -46.13 -5.49 -36.39
C PRO A 133 -45.42 -5.71 -35.04
N ALA A 134 -46.08 -6.43 -34.13
CA ALA A 134 -45.60 -6.74 -32.77
C ALA A 134 -44.27 -7.53 -32.70
N ARG A 135 -43.71 -7.99 -33.83
CA ARG A 135 -42.39 -8.63 -33.88
C ARG A 135 -41.23 -7.67 -33.56
N LEU A 136 -41.38 -6.36 -33.82
CA LEU A 136 -40.35 -5.36 -33.49
C LEU A 136 -40.26 -5.06 -31.98
N LEU A 137 -41.32 -5.28 -31.20
CA LEU A 137 -41.29 -5.06 -29.75
C LEU A 137 -40.55 -6.17 -28.96
N LYS A 138 -40.43 -7.39 -29.50
CA LYS A 138 -39.77 -8.51 -28.78
C LYS A 138 -38.27 -8.33 -28.59
N TYR A 139 -37.60 -7.52 -29.42
CA TYR A 139 -36.15 -7.29 -29.34
C TYR A 139 -35.77 -5.98 -28.65
N GLY A 140 -36.73 -5.11 -28.32
CA GLY A 140 -36.45 -3.82 -27.66
C GLY A 140 -35.78 -3.98 -26.29
N GLY A 141 -36.21 -4.97 -25.51
CA GLY A 141 -35.58 -5.29 -24.22
C GLY A 141 -34.15 -5.81 -24.36
N VAL A 142 -33.86 -6.63 -25.38
CA VAL A 142 -32.52 -7.19 -25.61
C VAL A 142 -31.54 -6.11 -26.06
N VAL A 143 -31.97 -5.20 -26.94
CA VAL A 143 -31.14 -4.08 -27.40
C VAL A 143 -30.86 -3.10 -26.26
N ALA A 144 -31.85 -2.82 -25.41
CA ALA A 144 -31.66 -1.96 -24.24
C ALA A 144 -30.64 -2.57 -23.26
N ILE A 145 -30.74 -3.87 -22.96
CA ILE A 145 -29.77 -4.58 -22.11
C ILE A 145 -28.38 -4.59 -22.75
N ALA A 146 -28.27 -4.83 -24.06
CA ALA A 146 -26.99 -4.82 -24.77
C ALA A 146 -26.32 -3.44 -24.74
N LEU A 147 -27.08 -2.35 -24.88
CA LEU A 147 -26.56 -0.98 -24.78
C LEU A 147 -26.16 -0.62 -23.34
N ILE A 148 -26.92 -1.08 -22.33
CA ILE A 148 -26.55 -0.90 -20.92
C ILE A 148 -25.27 -1.68 -20.61
N MET A 149 -25.16 -2.93 -21.05
CA MET A 149 -23.96 -3.77 -20.87
C MET A 149 -22.76 -3.20 -21.64
N ALA A 150 -22.95 -2.69 -22.85
CA ALA A 150 -21.92 -2.00 -23.60
C ALA A 150 -21.50 -0.68 -22.90
N GLY A 151 -22.45 0.06 -22.31
CA GLY A 151 -22.17 1.26 -21.53
C GLY A 151 -21.42 0.97 -20.23
N ILE A 152 -21.78 -0.11 -19.52
CA ILE A 152 -21.07 -0.60 -18.33
C ILE A 152 -19.67 -1.09 -18.71
N GLY A 153 -19.55 -1.87 -19.78
CA GLY A 153 -18.28 -2.36 -20.33
C GLY A 153 -17.37 -1.22 -20.79
N TYR A 154 -17.93 -0.21 -21.46
CA TYR A 154 -17.21 0.99 -21.90
C TYR A 154 -16.76 1.85 -20.72
N ARG A 155 -17.59 2.01 -19.69
CA ARG A 155 -17.18 2.68 -18.44
C ARG A 155 -16.08 1.91 -17.70
N GLY A 156 -16.18 0.59 -17.62
CA GLY A 156 -15.13 -0.26 -17.05
C GLY A 156 -13.82 -0.19 -17.84
N TYR A 157 -13.91 -0.16 -19.17
CA TYR A 157 -12.78 0.03 -20.07
C TYR A 157 -12.12 1.41 -19.84
N LEU A 158 -12.88 2.50 -19.80
CA LEU A 158 -12.34 3.83 -19.51
C LEU A 158 -11.70 3.93 -18.12
N ALA A 159 -12.23 3.24 -17.10
CA ALA A 159 -11.59 3.16 -15.79
C ALA A 159 -10.27 2.34 -15.79
N SER A 160 -10.09 1.47 -16.79
CA SER A 160 -8.88 0.65 -16.95
C SER A 160 -7.80 1.29 -17.82
N VAL A 161 -8.15 2.28 -18.65
CA VAL A 161 -7.25 2.99 -19.56
C VAL A 161 -6.81 4.30 -18.90
N GLY A 162 -5.57 4.35 -18.42
CA GLY A 162 -5.01 5.53 -17.74
C GLY A 162 -3.98 5.16 -16.69
N LEU A 163 -3.50 6.17 -15.97
CA LEU A 163 -2.69 5.95 -14.78
C LEU A 163 -3.58 5.38 -13.66
N GLN A 164 -3.13 4.34 -12.98
CA GLN A 164 -3.78 3.82 -11.78
C GLN A 164 -2.82 3.89 -10.60
N LEU A 165 -3.32 4.34 -9.45
CA LEU A 165 -2.60 4.28 -8.20
C LEU A 165 -3.15 3.16 -7.35
N LYS A 166 -2.28 2.20 -7.05
CA LYS A 166 -2.57 1.13 -6.11
C LYS A 166 -1.79 1.37 -4.83
N LEU A 167 -2.49 1.36 -3.71
CA LEU A 167 -1.88 1.30 -2.39
C LEU A 167 -1.48 -0.15 -2.11
N THR A 168 -0.20 -0.39 -1.92
CA THR A 168 0.35 -1.74 -1.70
C THR A 168 0.30 -2.12 -0.22
N ALA A 169 0.08 -1.14 0.67
CA ALA A 169 -0.14 -1.31 2.11
C ALA A 169 -1.39 -0.52 2.56
N PRO A 170 -2.61 -1.09 2.44
CA PRO A 170 -3.84 -0.42 2.86
C PRO A 170 -3.96 -0.27 4.39
N GLU A 171 -3.25 -1.10 5.17
CA GLU A 171 -3.02 -0.81 6.58
C GLU A 171 -1.72 -0.02 6.72
N PRO A 172 -1.72 1.13 7.41
CA PRO A 172 -0.48 1.81 7.78
C PRO A 172 0.38 0.82 8.55
N ALA A 173 1.47 0.33 7.95
CA ALA A 173 2.54 -0.22 8.75
C ALA A 173 3.06 0.96 9.59
N PRO A 174 2.90 0.95 10.92
CA PRO A 174 3.45 2.00 11.76
C PRO A 174 4.95 1.96 11.55
N TRP A 175 5.44 2.95 10.83
CA TRP A 175 6.85 3.03 10.49
C TRP A 175 7.61 3.67 11.64
N GLU A 176 6.99 4.67 12.29
CA GLU A 176 7.53 5.36 13.45
C GLU A 176 6.40 5.63 14.46
N ARG A 177 6.53 5.10 15.68
CA ARG A 177 5.91 5.71 16.85
C ARG A 177 6.62 7.04 17.08
N GLY A 178 5.89 8.11 17.36
CA GLY A 178 6.54 9.19 18.06
C GLY A 178 6.73 8.78 19.50
N TYR A 179 7.95 8.44 19.90
CA TYR A 179 8.24 8.15 21.30
C TYR A 179 8.41 9.46 22.08
N PHE A 180 8.23 9.40 23.40
CA PHE A 180 8.37 10.55 24.28
C PHE A 180 7.43 11.72 23.91
N GLY A 181 6.20 11.40 23.48
CA GLY A 181 5.18 12.38 23.11
C GLY A 181 5.34 12.99 21.70
N ALA A 182 6.24 12.47 20.88
CA ALA A 182 6.30 12.85 19.47
C ALA A 182 5.06 12.34 18.69
N PRO A 183 4.70 12.98 17.57
CA PRO A 183 3.64 12.48 16.69
C PRO A 183 4.06 11.18 15.97
N SER A 184 3.12 10.23 15.85
CA SER A 184 3.31 8.99 15.08
C SER A 184 3.41 9.25 13.57
N ARG A 185 4.31 8.53 12.88
CA ARG A 185 4.43 8.57 11.42
C ARG A 185 4.18 7.23 10.76
N PHE A 186 3.68 7.29 9.53
CA PHE A 186 3.26 6.11 8.79
C PHE A 186 3.84 6.11 7.39
N ARG A 187 4.48 4.99 7.01
CA ARG A 187 4.97 4.79 5.66
C ARG A 187 3.89 4.11 4.84
N HIS A 188 3.52 4.75 3.74
CA HIS A 188 2.60 4.19 2.76
C HIS A 188 3.37 3.81 1.50
N GLY A 189 3.42 2.52 1.20
CA GLY A 189 3.90 2.01 -0.08
C GLY A 189 2.85 2.22 -1.16
N LEU A 190 3.26 2.82 -2.28
CA LEU A 190 2.40 3.01 -3.44
C LEU A 190 3.05 2.46 -4.70
N THR A 191 2.21 1.87 -5.53
CA THR A 191 2.56 1.46 -6.88
C THR A 191 1.75 2.30 -7.85
N VAL A 192 2.45 3.00 -8.74
CA VAL A 192 1.83 3.70 -9.86
C VAL A 192 1.93 2.80 -11.08
N LEU A 193 0.78 2.45 -11.65
CA LEU A 193 0.63 1.60 -12.82
C LEU A 193 0.23 2.48 -14.00
N ASN A 194 0.99 2.43 -15.09
CA ASN A 194 0.59 3.09 -16.33
C ASN A 194 -0.07 2.08 -17.27
N ASN A 195 -1.41 1.95 -17.20
CA ASN A 195 -2.18 1.09 -18.11
C ASN A 195 -2.59 1.82 -19.40
N SER A 196 -2.09 3.03 -19.63
CA SER A 196 -2.35 3.76 -20.88
C SER A 196 -1.43 3.30 -22.01
N THR A 197 -1.77 3.69 -23.23
CA THR A 197 -0.95 3.44 -24.43
C THR A 197 0.18 4.45 -24.62
N ALA A 198 0.30 5.46 -23.75
CA ALA A 198 1.29 6.53 -23.82
C ALA A 198 2.16 6.58 -22.57
N GLY A 199 3.36 7.15 -22.69
CA GLY A 199 4.21 7.37 -21.52
C GLY A 199 3.63 8.47 -20.62
N ALA A 200 3.57 8.23 -19.31
CA ALA A 200 3.06 9.21 -18.34
C ALA A 200 4.23 9.94 -17.67
N ARG A 201 4.33 11.26 -17.87
CA ARG A 201 5.31 12.10 -17.18
C ARG A 201 4.66 12.71 -15.96
N LEU A 202 5.05 12.26 -14.78
CA LEU A 202 4.54 12.77 -13.52
C LEU A 202 5.26 14.07 -13.15
N SER A 203 4.50 15.08 -12.73
CA SER A 203 5.01 16.42 -12.37
C SER A 203 4.98 16.67 -10.88
N GLN A 204 3.97 16.17 -10.17
CA GLN A 204 3.80 16.40 -8.73
C GLN A 204 3.11 15.23 -8.04
N ALA A 205 3.41 15.04 -6.76
CA ALA A 205 2.68 14.13 -5.88
C ALA A 205 2.30 14.87 -4.59
N GLN A 206 1.01 15.09 -4.37
CA GLN A 206 0.46 15.86 -3.26
C GLN A 206 -0.45 15.02 -2.35
N LEU A 207 -0.34 15.27 -1.04
CA LEU A 207 -1.21 14.68 -0.04
C LEU A 207 -2.42 15.59 0.16
N VAL A 208 -3.61 15.05 -0.02
CA VAL A 208 -4.86 15.75 0.25
C VAL A 208 -5.48 15.12 1.50
N SER A 209 -5.65 15.89 2.56
CA SER A 209 -6.25 15.43 3.82
C SER A 209 -7.53 16.19 4.18
N LYS A 210 -8.37 15.57 5.01
CA LYS A 210 -9.56 16.16 5.63
C LYS A 210 -9.47 15.95 7.15
N PRO A 211 -9.36 17.02 7.97
CA PRO A 211 -9.26 18.42 7.56
C PRO A 211 -7.99 18.72 6.74
N GLU A 212 -8.03 19.79 5.95
CA GLU A 212 -6.92 20.19 5.10
C GLU A 212 -5.70 20.53 5.97
N GLY A 213 -4.52 20.06 5.55
CA GLY A 213 -3.29 20.25 6.32
C GLY A 213 -3.19 19.43 7.61
N ALA A 214 -4.13 18.51 7.89
CA ALA A 214 -4.06 17.63 9.05
C ALA A 214 -2.85 16.68 9.01
N LEU A 215 -2.40 16.32 7.81
CA LEU A 215 -1.24 15.48 7.58
C LEU A 215 -0.20 16.21 6.72
N ARG A 216 1.07 15.96 7.00
CA ARG A 216 2.20 16.40 6.16
C ARG A 216 3.01 15.20 5.70
N ILE A 217 3.55 15.28 4.48
CA ILE A 217 4.59 14.36 4.03
C ILE A 217 5.92 14.81 4.63
N THR A 218 6.59 13.95 5.39
CA THR A 218 7.93 14.22 5.95
C THR A 218 9.03 13.66 5.07
N ASP A 219 8.81 12.51 4.46
CA ASP A 219 9.81 11.79 3.66
C ASP A 219 9.19 11.14 2.42
N ARG A 220 10.02 10.96 1.38
CA ARG A 220 9.63 10.37 0.10
C ARG A 220 10.70 9.41 -0.39
N PHE A 221 10.27 8.27 -0.95
CA PHE A 221 11.14 7.18 -1.38
C PHE A 221 10.75 6.67 -2.77
N GLY A 222 11.72 6.05 -3.45
CA GLY A 222 11.53 5.45 -4.78
C GLY A 222 11.05 6.48 -5.80
N LEU A 223 9.93 6.19 -6.48
CA LEU A 223 9.31 7.07 -7.47
C LEU A 223 9.12 8.52 -6.99
N PHE A 224 8.87 8.73 -5.70
CA PHE A 224 8.58 10.04 -5.13
C PHE A 224 9.80 10.76 -4.55
N ALA A 225 11.00 10.17 -4.61
CA ALA A 225 12.20 10.69 -3.94
C ALA A 225 12.73 12.01 -4.53
N LYS A 226 12.30 12.41 -5.73
CA LYS A 226 12.73 13.64 -6.41
C LYS A 226 11.50 14.44 -6.85
N GLU A 227 11.65 15.77 -6.92
CA GLU A 227 10.60 16.66 -7.45
C GLU A 227 10.30 16.38 -8.94
N ALA A 228 11.32 16.03 -9.73
CA ALA A 228 11.14 15.55 -11.10
C ALA A 228 10.98 14.02 -11.11
N ILE A 229 9.75 13.57 -11.34
CA ILE A 229 9.39 12.14 -11.33
C ILE A 229 9.67 11.53 -12.72
N PRO A 230 10.23 10.30 -12.81
CA PRO A 230 10.53 9.65 -14.08
C PRO A 230 9.30 9.41 -14.96
N VAL A 231 9.53 9.33 -16.29
CA VAL A 231 8.50 8.96 -17.27
C VAL A 231 8.19 7.48 -17.13
N LEU A 232 6.93 7.15 -16.85
CA LEU A 232 6.43 5.78 -16.81
C LEU A 232 6.09 5.31 -18.22
N ALA A 233 6.78 4.30 -18.71
CA ALA A 233 6.47 3.68 -20.00
C ALA A 233 5.08 3.05 -20.03
N PRO A 234 4.43 2.91 -21.20
CA PRO A 234 3.18 2.17 -21.33
C PRO A 234 3.31 0.75 -20.77
N GLY A 235 2.34 0.31 -19.96
CA GLY A 235 2.32 -1.03 -19.34
C GLY A 235 3.34 -1.23 -18.21
N SER A 236 4.09 -0.20 -17.82
CA SER A 236 5.07 -0.29 -16.73
C SER A 236 4.48 0.09 -15.38
N SER A 237 5.14 -0.37 -14.33
CA SER A 237 4.88 0.03 -12.95
C SER A 237 6.11 0.71 -12.36
N ALA A 238 5.89 1.65 -11.45
CA ALA A 238 6.94 2.11 -10.55
C ALA A 238 6.44 2.14 -9.12
N GLU A 239 7.35 1.80 -8.21
CA GLU A 239 7.09 1.76 -6.79
C GLU A 239 7.73 2.95 -6.09
N GLY A 240 7.04 3.43 -5.07
CA GLY A 240 7.52 4.49 -4.20
C GLY A 240 6.90 4.36 -2.82
N ALA A 241 7.35 5.21 -1.92
CA ALA A 241 6.68 5.36 -0.64
C ALA A 241 6.71 6.82 -0.20
N ILE A 242 5.77 7.17 0.67
CA ILE A 242 5.74 8.44 1.40
C ILE A 242 5.65 8.13 2.89
N VAL A 243 6.19 9.02 3.71
CA VAL A 243 5.96 9.03 5.16
C VAL A 243 5.10 10.21 5.51
N VAL A 244 4.01 9.96 6.23
CA VAL A 244 3.06 11.00 6.66
C VAL A 244 3.06 11.14 8.18
N GLU A 245 2.96 12.38 8.66
CA GLU A 245 2.91 12.75 10.08
C GLU A 245 1.72 13.71 10.31
N PRO A 246 1.00 13.63 11.46
CA PRO A 246 0.07 14.68 11.86
C PRO A 246 0.74 16.03 12.05
N VAL A 247 0.08 17.09 11.60
CA VAL A 247 0.55 18.47 11.84
C VAL A 247 0.14 18.98 13.24
N SER A 248 -0.81 18.34 13.91
CA SER A 248 -1.13 18.59 15.32
C SER A 248 -1.77 17.36 15.99
N THR A 249 -1.91 17.38 17.31
CA THR A 249 -2.63 16.37 18.11
C THR A 249 -4.16 16.41 17.88
N THR A 250 -4.61 16.56 16.63
CA THR A 250 -6.03 16.44 16.28
C THR A 250 -6.52 15.09 16.74
N ALA A 251 -7.32 15.10 17.82
CA ALA A 251 -7.97 13.94 18.42
C ALA A 251 -9.14 13.39 17.56
N GLY A 252 -9.12 13.65 16.24
CA GLY A 252 -10.19 13.33 15.30
C GLY A 252 -9.75 12.39 14.19
N GLU A 253 -10.73 11.73 13.57
CA GLU A 253 -10.52 10.90 12.38
C GLU A 253 -10.15 11.77 11.18
N VAL A 254 -8.99 11.51 10.58
CA VAL A 254 -8.47 12.22 9.41
C VAL A 254 -8.65 11.33 8.19
N SER A 255 -9.23 11.83 7.11
CA SER A 255 -9.23 11.11 5.83
C SER A 255 -8.17 11.68 4.90
N TRP A 256 -7.46 10.86 4.13
CA TRP A 256 -6.45 11.34 3.19
C TRP A 256 -6.35 10.53 1.90
N GLN A 257 -5.83 11.16 0.85
CA GLN A 257 -5.52 10.58 -0.46
C GLN A 257 -4.18 11.12 -0.96
N LEU A 258 -3.41 10.30 -1.68
CA LEU A 258 -2.27 10.79 -2.45
C LEU A 258 -2.72 11.00 -3.90
N CYS A 259 -2.55 12.22 -4.39
CA CYS A 259 -2.83 12.58 -5.78
C CYS A 259 -1.53 12.83 -6.52
N VAL A 260 -1.39 12.23 -7.70
CA VAL A 260 -0.29 12.53 -8.62
C VAL A 260 -0.82 13.27 -9.83
N THR A 261 -0.08 14.29 -10.22
CA THR A 261 -0.40 15.12 -11.37
C THR A 261 0.56 14.78 -12.50
N GLU A 262 0.02 14.62 -13.70
CA GLU A 262 0.81 14.50 -14.93
C GLU A 262 1.23 15.88 -15.42
N ALA A 263 2.31 15.95 -16.22
CA ALA A 263 2.72 17.18 -16.90
C ALA A 263 1.64 17.73 -17.86
N SER A 264 0.69 16.89 -18.29
CA SER A 264 -0.50 17.27 -19.05
C SER A 264 -1.57 17.98 -18.21
N GLY A 265 -1.44 17.99 -16.89
CA GLY A 265 -2.41 18.55 -15.94
C GLY A 265 -3.46 17.56 -15.44
N SER A 266 -3.49 16.31 -15.94
CA SER A 266 -4.36 15.26 -15.43
C SER A 266 -3.97 14.85 -14.01
N GLU A 267 -4.93 14.75 -13.10
CA GLU A 267 -4.71 14.30 -11.72
C GLU A 267 -5.32 12.92 -11.48
N THR A 268 -4.55 12.03 -10.85
CA THR A 268 -5.02 10.71 -10.42
C THR A 268 -4.76 10.54 -8.93
N CYS A 269 -5.80 10.21 -8.16
CA CYS A 269 -5.70 10.03 -6.72
C CYS A 269 -5.85 8.56 -6.31
N SER A 270 -5.17 8.19 -5.21
CA SER A 270 -5.38 6.91 -4.54
C SER A 270 -6.78 6.82 -3.90
N PRO A 271 -7.27 5.61 -3.59
CA PRO A 271 -8.45 5.46 -2.72
C PRO A 271 -8.28 6.20 -1.39
N ALA A 272 -9.37 6.78 -0.88
CA ALA A 272 -9.38 7.48 0.41
C ALA A 272 -9.05 6.53 1.56
N GLN A 273 -8.11 6.96 2.39
CA GLN A 273 -7.68 6.27 3.59
C GLN A 273 -8.26 7.00 4.80
N ALA A 274 -8.80 6.24 5.76
CA ALA A 274 -9.14 6.76 7.07
C ALA A 274 -7.93 6.58 8.00
N TRP A 275 -7.63 7.61 8.76
CA TRP A 275 -6.53 7.65 9.71
C TRP A 275 -7.07 7.99 11.09
N ARG A 276 -6.84 7.09 12.04
CA ARG A 276 -7.15 7.28 13.46
C ARG A 276 -5.84 7.16 14.24
N PRO A 277 -5.28 8.25 14.77
CA PRO A 277 -4.08 8.17 15.60
C PRO A 277 -4.39 7.36 16.86
N LYS A 278 -3.95 6.11 16.91
CA LYS A 278 -4.02 5.26 18.10
C LYS A 278 -2.75 5.47 18.93
N GLY A 279 -2.71 6.55 19.72
CA GLY A 279 -1.69 6.81 20.74
C GLY A 279 -0.24 6.45 20.37
N ASP A 280 0.55 6.17 21.41
CA ASP A 280 1.83 5.48 21.31
C ASP A 280 1.56 4.15 20.57
N PHE A 281 2.42 3.76 19.61
CA PHE A 281 2.42 2.49 18.86
C PHE A 281 2.20 1.31 19.82
N SER A 282 1.98 0.15 19.30
CA SER A 282 2.10 -1.10 20.03
C SER A 282 1.88 -2.03 18.89
N PRO A 283 2.95 -2.53 18.25
CA PRO A 283 2.80 -3.72 17.44
C PRO A 283 1.91 -4.65 18.23
N ALA A 284 0.92 -5.27 17.58
CA ALA A 284 0.13 -6.31 18.26
C ALA A 284 1.04 -7.37 18.91
N THR A 285 2.30 -7.44 18.47
CA THR A 285 3.36 -8.33 18.89
C THR A 285 4.39 -7.72 19.85
N ALA A 286 4.25 -6.45 20.28
CA ALA A 286 5.23 -5.80 21.13
C ALA A 286 4.70 -5.46 22.52
N PHE A 287 5.59 -5.62 23.50
CA PHE A 287 5.35 -5.20 24.87
C PHE A 287 6.42 -4.19 25.30
N THR A 288 6.03 -3.29 26.18
CA THR A 288 6.92 -2.34 26.85
C THR A 288 7.33 -2.93 28.19
N LEU A 289 8.58 -2.68 28.60
CA LEU A 289 8.99 -2.96 29.97
C LEU A 289 8.45 -1.87 30.91
N ASP A 290 8.47 -2.19 32.20
CA ASP A 290 8.16 -1.24 33.27
C ASP A 290 8.88 0.11 33.05
N PRO A 291 8.22 1.27 33.20
CA PRO A 291 8.82 2.58 32.94
C PRO A 291 10.04 2.89 33.83
N ASP A 292 10.03 2.50 35.11
CA ASP A 292 11.18 2.69 36.00
C ASP A 292 12.36 1.83 35.52
N LEU A 293 12.08 0.59 35.14
CA LEU A 293 13.08 -0.29 34.57
C LEU A 293 13.70 0.29 33.30
N SER A 294 12.84 0.76 32.38
CA SER A 294 13.25 1.34 31.10
C SER A 294 14.11 2.60 31.27
N GLN A 295 13.71 3.51 32.15
CA GLN A 295 14.44 4.75 32.40
C GLN A 295 15.88 4.50 32.87
N HIS A 296 16.08 3.42 33.63
CA HIS A 296 17.37 3.06 34.22
C HIS A 296 18.16 2.00 33.44
N ALA A 297 17.61 1.47 32.35
CA ALA A 297 18.28 0.50 31.47
C ALA A 297 19.57 1.10 30.87
N VAL A 298 20.65 0.32 30.83
CA VAL A 298 22.00 0.72 30.43
C VAL A 298 22.46 0.00 29.16
N ALA A 299 22.30 -1.33 29.14
CA ALA A 299 22.73 -2.21 28.06
C ALA A 299 21.86 -3.47 28.06
N VAL A 300 21.78 -4.15 26.92
CA VAL A 300 21.02 -5.41 26.78
C VAL A 300 21.87 -6.45 26.05
N ALA A 301 21.83 -7.68 26.53
CA ALA A 301 22.46 -8.82 25.88
C ALA A 301 21.48 -10.01 25.84
N ARG A 302 21.91 -11.10 25.19
CA ARG A 302 21.21 -12.38 25.20
C ARG A 302 22.09 -13.44 25.87
N ASP A 303 21.47 -14.37 26.56
CA ASP A 303 22.07 -15.66 26.91
C ASP A 303 21.23 -16.81 26.32
N ASN A 304 21.42 -18.03 26.81
CA ASN A 304 20.66 -19.20 26.35
C ASN A 304 19.27 -19.33 26.99
N VAL A 305 18.96 -18.49 27.98
CA VAL A 305 17.73 -18.53 28.77
C VAL A 305 16.81 -17.38 28.39
N GLY A 306 17.35 -16.18 28.17
CA GLY A 306 16.58 -14.96 28.01
C GLY A 306 17.43 -13.73 27.70
N PHE A 307 16.79 -12.57 27.82
CA PHE A 307 17.46 -11.29 27.71
C PHE A 307 18.10 -10.92 29.05
N LEU A 308 19.31 -10.38 28.99
CA LEU A 308 19.98 -9.78 30.13
C LEU A 308 19.88 -8.27 30.01
N LEU A 309 19.25 -7.61 30.99
CA LEU A 309 19.09 -6.17 31.05
C LEU A 309 19.91 -5.60 32.20
N LEU A 310 20.82 -4.69 31.87
CA LEU A 310 21.65 -3.99 32.83
C LEU A 310 20.95 -2.70 33.28
N ARG A 311 20.77 -2.44 34.58
CA ARG A 311 20.13 -1.21 35.11
C ARG A 311 20.98 -0.54 36.20
N ARG A 312 20.85 0.79 36.37
CA ARG A 312 21.69 1.58 37.31
C ARG A 312 21.04 2.02 38.63
N SER A 313 19.70 1.99 38.76
CA SER A 313 19.00 2.41 39.99
C SER A 313 17.85 1.46 40.34
N PRO A 314 18.01 0.55 41.32
CA PRO A 314 19.30 0.13 41.89
C PRO A 314 20.14 -0.59 40.84
N ALA A 315 21.46 -0.60 41.03
CA ALA A 315 22.40 -1.28 40.13
C ALA A 315 22.15 -2.79 40.11
N ALA A 316 21.84 -3.36 38.95
CA ALA A 316 21.55 -4.79 38.83
C ALA A 316 21.70 -5.31 37.39
N VAL A 317 21.90 -6.63 37.28
CA VAL A 317 21.62 -7.43 36.07
C VAL A 317 20.29 -8.14 36.29
N LEU A 318 19.34 -7.93 35.38
CA LEU A 318 18.07 -8.66 35.35
C LEU A 318 18.09 -9.65 34.21
N ARG A 319 17.54 -10.84 34.44
CA ARG A 319 17.16 -11.75 33.35
C ARG A 319 15.67 -11.63 33.09
N LEU A 320 15.34 -11.37 31.84
CA LEU A 320 13.98 -11.27 31.33
C LEU A 320 13.71 -12.45 30.41
N ASP A 321 12.52 -13.04 30.52
CA ASP A 321 12.06 -14.00 29.50
C ASP A 321 11.57 -13.29 28.22
N GLU A 322 11.08 -14.06 27.25
CA GLU A 322 10.53 -13.54 25.99
C GLU A 322 9.23 -12.72 26.13
N THR A 323 8.65 -12.66 27.33
CA THR A 323 7.49 -11.83 27.65
C THR A 323 7.89 -10.53 28.38
N GLY A 324 9.18 -10.38 28.71
CA GLY A 324 9.68 -9.25 29.49
C GLY A 324 9.55 -9.44 30.99
N GLN A 325 9.10 -10.60 31.46
CA GLN A 325 8.99 -10.87 32.87
C GLN A 325 10.39 -11.10 33.46
N ILE A 326 10.66 -10.47 34.60
CA ILE A 326 11.90 -10.69 35.35
C ILE A 326 11.85 -12.09 35.97
N ILE A 327 12.76 -12.96 35.53
CA ILE A 327 12.89 -14.34 36.02
C ILE A 327 14.12 -14.54 36.91
N ALA A 328 15.11 -13.64 36.84
CA ALA A 328 16.23 -13.59 37.77
C ALA A 328 16.75 -12.16 37.94
N ASN A 329 17.40 -11.89 39.07
CA ASN A 329 17.95 -10.57 39.39
C ASN A 329 19.22 -10.74 40.22
N ARG A 330 20.28 -10.02 39.84
CA ARG A 330 21.50 -9.89 40.62
C ARG A 330 21.82 -8.42 40.86
N ALA A 331 21.79 -8.00 42.13
CA ALA A 331 22.31 -6.69 42.53
C ALA A 331 23.81 -6.58 42.26
N LEU A 332 24.25 -5.40 41.85
CA LEU A 332 25.64 -5.09 41.54
C LEU A 332 26.20 -4.05 42.52
N ILE A 333 27.51 -4.11 42.72
CA ILE A 333 28.27 -3.08 43.42
C ILE A 333 28.76 -2.08 42.38
N GLY A 334 28.38 -0.80 42.55
CA GLY A 334 28.73 0.28 41.64
C GLY A 334 27.79 0.43 40.45
N ASP A 335 27.98 1.52 39.71
CA ASP A 335 27.17 1.84 38.55
C ASP A 335 27.58 0.98 37.35
N PRO A 336 26.69 0.17 36.78
CA PRO A 336 27.06 -0.64 35.64
C PRO A 336 27.22 0.19 34.37
N THR A 337 28.18 -0.18 33.53
CA THR A 337 28.59 0.60 32.36
C THR A 337 28.51 -0.15 31.04
N THR A 338 28.63 -1.47 31.05
CA THR A 338 28.65 -2.32 29.84
C THR A 338 28.37 -3.78 30.20
N LEU A 339 27.86 -4.55 29.25
CA LEU A 339 27.46 -5.94 29.40
C LEU A 339 27.89 -6.73 28.16
N TYR A 340 28.48 -7.90 28.38
CA TYR A 340 28.72 -8.91 27.35
C TYR A 340 28.25 -10.27 27.88
N ALA A 341 27.58 -11.04 27.04
CA ALA A 341 27.16 -12.38 27.38
C ALA A 341 27.26 -13.29 26.15
N ASP A 342 27.68 -14.53 26.40
CA ASP A 342 27.59 -15.65 25.48
C ASP A 342 27.31 -16.94 26.27
N GLU A 343 27.38 -18.09 25.59
CA GLU A 343 27.12 -19.39 26.20
C GLU A 343 28.10 -19.76 27.34
N THR A 344 29.24 -19.08 27.40
CA THR A 344 30.35 -19.42 28.33
C THR A 344 30.46 -18.49 29.52
N GLY A 345 29.77 -17.35 29.52
CA GLY A 345 29.73 -16.48 30.67
C GLY A 345 29.09 -15.12 30.42
N ILE A 346 28.76 -14.47 31.53
CA ILE A 346 28.20 -13.11 31.58
C ILE A 346 29.23 -12.20 32.24
N TYR A 347 29.57 -11.11 31.57
CA TYR A 347 30.59 -10.15 32.00
C TYR A 347 30.02 -8.75 32.07
N VAL A 348 30.17 -8.10 33.22
CA VAL A 348 29.63 -6.77 33.50
C VAL A 348 30.75 -5.83 33.88
N GLY A 349 30.81 -4.67 33.23
CA GLY A 349 31.68 -3.58 33.65
C GLY A 349 30.96 -2.63 34.62
N THR A 350 31.66 -2.16 35.64
CA THR A 350 31.13 -1.21 36.62
C THR A 350 32.02 0.02 36.80
N ARG A 351 31.44 1.08 37.34
CA ARG A 351 32.09 2.30 37.80
C ARG A 351 31.77 2.52 39.28
N GLY A 352 32.79 2.81 40.08
CA GLY A 352 32.65 2.96 41.53
C GLY A 352 32.22 1.67 42.23
N PRO A 353 32.98 0.55 42.11
CA PRO A 353 34.38 0.48 41.68
C PRO A 353 34.55 0.28 40.16
N ASN A 354 35.75 0.59 39.63
CA ASN A 354 36.10 0.28 38.25
C ASN A 354 36.48 -1.21 38.16
N ALA A 355 35.53 -2.09 37.83
CA ALA A 355 35.74 -3.54 37.86
C ALA A 355 35.03 -4.26 36.70
N ILE A 356 35.49 -5.49 36.44
CA ILE A 356 34.77 -6.49 35.65
C ILE A 356 34.24 -7.55 36.60
N ILE A 357 32.95 -7.83 36.48
CA ILE A 357 32.24 -8.87 37.22
C ILE A 357 31.93 -10.01 36.25
N LYS A 358 32.27 -11.25 36.62
CA LYS A 358 31.83 -12.46 35.95
C LYS A 358 30.68 -13.09 36.73
N LEU A 359 29.58 -13.35 36.06
CA LEU A 359 28.43 -14.05 36.62
C LEU A 359 28.25 -15.43 35.99
N ASP A 360 27.68 -16.33 36.78
CA ASP A 360 27.25 -17.65 36.32
C ASP A 360 26.10 -17.52 35.32
N PRO A 361 26.21 -18.14 34.13
CA PRO A 361 25.20 -18.01 33.07
C PRO A 361 23.89 -18.72 33.42
N GLU A 362 23.84 -19.65 34.37
CA GLU A 362 22.58 -20.29 34.76
C GLU A 362 21.89 -19.51 35.89
N ARG A 363 22.64 -19.09 36.91
CA ARG A 363 22.08 -18.57 38.18
C ARG A 363 22.27 -17.07 38.41
N LEU A 364 23.08 -16.39 37.60
CA LEU A 364 23.55 -15.03 37.84
C LEU A 364 24.33 -14.86 39.16
N ASP A 365 24.85 -15.96 39.71
CA ASP A 365 25.71 -15.92 40.89
C ASP A 365 27.05 -15.28 40.56
N LEU A 366 27.61 -14.53 41.51
CA LEU A 366 28.94 -13.92 41.35
C LEU A 366 30.01 -15.02 41.32
N ILE A 367 30.74 -15.12 40.21
CA ILE A 367 31.89 -16.01 40.08
C ILE A 367 33.18 -15.27 40.46
N ALA A 368 33.39 -14.09 39.91
CA ALA A 368 34.59 -13.30 40.14
C ALA A 368 34.33 -11.81 39.94
N GLU A 369 35.07 -10.97 40.65
CA GLU A 369 35.11 -9.52 40.46
C GLU A 369 36.56 -9.06 40.51
N VAL A 370 37.01 -8.36 39.47
CA VAL A 370 38.41 -7.95 39.32
C VAL A 370 38.49 -6.48 38.94
N PRO A 371 39.29 -5.68 39.66
CA PRO A 371 39.45 -4.26 39.35
C PRO A 371 40.21 -4.08 38.03
N VAL A 372 39.72 -3.16 37.20
CA VAL A 372 40.42 -2.75 35.97
C VAL A 372 41.50 -1.74 36.33
N ARG A 373 42.76 -2.09 36.07
CA ARG A 373 43.92 -1.25 36.39
C ARG A 373 44.92 -1.28 35.25
N PHE A 374 45.52 -0.12 34.98
CA PHE A 374 46.62 0.03 34.04
C PHE A 374 47.91 0.27 34.82
N PRO A 375 49.06 -0.28 34.39
CA PRO A 375 50.36 0.08 34.96
C PRO A 375 50.58 1.60 34.86
N SER A 376 51.15 2.23 35.90
CA SER A 376 51.36 3.68 35.93
C SER A 376 52.22 4.22 34.78
N LYS A 377 53.10 3.38 34.21
CA LYS A 377 53.92 3.70 33.04
C LYS A 377 53.15 3.70 31.71
N LYS A 378 51.96 3.09 31.66
CA LYS A 378 51.12 3.07 30.46
C LYS A 378 50.26 4.33 30.45
N LEU A 379 50.42 5.12 29.40
CA LEU A 379 49.72 6.38 29.22
C LEU A 379 48.83 6.29 27.97
N GLY A 380 47.70 6.98 28.01
CA GLY A 380 46.86 7.17 26.85
C GLY A 380 47.49 8.17 25.89
N ALA A 381 46.69 8.65 24.93
CA ALA A 381 47.14 9.62 23.96
C ALA A 381 47.73 10.88 24.63
N PHE A 382 48.75 11.47 24.01
CA PHE A 382 49.45 12.66 24.51
C PHE A 382 49.95 12.53 25.96
N GLY A 383 50.24 11.31 26.43
CA GLY A 383 50.79 11.07 27.77
C GLY A 383 49.77 11.21 28.91
N ASN A 384 48.46 11.19 28.62
CA ASN A 384 47.44 11.34 29.65
C ASN A 384 47.22 10.04 30.46
N PRO A 385 46.76 10.13 31.72
CA PRO A 385 46.40 8.95 32.49
C PRO A 385 45.31 8.11 31.81
N VAL A 386 45.49 6.80 31.81
CA VAL A 386 44.51 5.85 31.25
C VAL A 386 43.36 5.66 32.24
N SER A 387 42.13 5.76 31.75
CA SER A 387 40.92 5.48 32.50
C SER A 387 40.79 3.99 32.79
N SER A 388 40.29 3.68 33.98
CA SER A 388 39.96 2.32 34.39
C SER A 388 38.49 1.95 34.19
N THR A 389 37.62 2.88 33.79
CA THR A 389 36.18 2.61 33.71
C THR A 389 35.85 1.76 32.49
N PRO A 390 35.37 0.52 32.61
CA PRO A 390 35.04 -0.31 31.44
C PRO A 390 33.94 0.30 30.59
N ALA A 391 34.04 0.14 29.27
CA ALA A 391 33.10 0.72 28.30
C ALA A 391 32.59 -0.31 27.29
N VAL A 392 33.48 -1.16 26.80
CA VAL A 392 33.18 -2.19 25.80
C VAL A 392 33.90 -3.46 26.22
N ILE A 393 33.20 -4.60 26.14
CA ILE A 393 33.72 -5.92 26.45
C ILE A 393 33.44 -6.84 25.25
N ALA A 394 34.42 -7.66 24.88
CA ALA A 394 34.24 -8.75 23.92
C ALA A 394 35.12 -9.95 24.29
N ARG A 395 34.62 -11.17 24.06
CA ARG A 395 35.42 -12.39 24.21
C ARG A 395 36.11 -12.76 22.90
N GLY A 396 37.36 -13.20 22.99
CA GLY A 396 38.11 -13.82 21.91
C GLY A 396 38.80 -15.07 22.41
N GLY A 397 38.20 -16.24 22.15
CA GLY A 397 38.70 -17.52 22.65
C GLY A 397 38.64 -17.56 24.18
N ASP A 398 39.80 -17.74 24.81
CA ASP A 398 39.99 -17.77 26.26
C ASP A 398 40.30 -16.40 26.86
N ARG A 399 40.35 -15.34 26.05
CA ARG A 399 40.61 -13.95 26.48
C ARG A 399 39.35 -13.11 26.48
N LEU A 400 39.27 -12.21 27.45
CA LEU A 400 38.29 -11.13 27.53
C LEU A 400 39.00 -9.80 27.23
N TRP A 401 38.56 -9.11 26.18
CA TRP A 401 39.06 -7.80 25.77
C TRP A 401 38.18 -6.70 26.34
N ILE A 402 38.82 -5.66 26.88
CA ILE A 402 38.15 -4.55 27.57
C ILE A 402 38.71 -3.23 27.05
N VAL A 403 37.82 -2.41 26.50
CA VAL A 403 38.08 -0.99 26.21
C VAL A 403 37.52 -0.16 27.36
N THR A 404 38.29 0.81 27.86
CA THR A 404 37.85 1.71 28.92
C THR A 404 37.43 3.09 28.39
N ARG A 405 36.51 3.73 29.12
CA ARG A 405 35.95 5.04 28.81
C ARG A 405 36.80 6.14 29.42
N GLY A 406 37.44 6.95 28.57
CA GLY A 406 38.15 8.16 28.99
C GLY A 406 37.83 9.35 28.09
N GLY A 407 38.41 10.51 28.40
CA GLY A 407 38.41 11.66 27.51
C GLY A 407 39.17 11.38 26.21
N ALA A 408 39.36 12.40 25.36
CA ALA A 408 40.02 12.23 24.06
C ALA A 408 41.39 11.55 24.12
N SER A 409 42.03 11.61 25.28
CA SER A 409 43.40 11.19 25.49
C SER A 409 43.57 10.07 26.51
N GLY A 410 42.50 9.58 27.13
CA GLY A 410 42.59 8.72 28.33
C GLY A 410 41.84 7.39 28.22
N ALA A 411 41.44 6.95 27.04
CA ALA A 411 40.87 5.60 26.86
C ALA A 411 41.99 4.54 26.88
N GLY A 412 41.64 3.33 27.29
CA GLY A 412 42.57 2.21 27.47
C GLY A 412 42.09 0.94 26.79
N LEU A 413 43.02 0.04 26.51
CA LEU A 413 42.75 -1.31 26.01
C LEU A 413 43.55 -2.31 26.85
N LEU A 414 42.88 -3.33 27.38
CA LEU A 414 43.53 -4.46 28.02
C LEU A 414 42.80 -5.77 27.68
N HIS A 415 43.45 -6.88 27.96
CA HIS A 415 42.81 -8.19 27.96
C HIS A 415 43.23 -9.02 29.16
N MET A 416 42.44 -10.03 29.49
CA MET A 416 42.68 -10.93 30.62
C MET A 416 42.04 -12.30 30.32
N SER A 417 42.30 -13.35 31.10
CA SER A 417 41.61 -14.62 30.84
C SER A 417 40.10 -14.48 31.10
N THR A 418 39.32 -15.36 30.50
CA THR A 418 37.88 -15.49 30.80
C THR A 418 37.58 -15.91 32.24
N ALA A 419 38.59 -16.36 33.00
CA ALA A 419 38.51 -16.55 34.44
C ALA A 419 38.77 -15.24 35.24
N LEU A 420 38.95 -14.11 34.53
CA LEU A 420 39.34 -12.81 35.06
C LEU A 420 40.69 -12.80 35.77
N THR A 421 41.60 -13.69 35.39
CA THR A 421 42.99 -13.67 35.88
C THR A 421 43.89 -12.94 34.89
N ASP A 422 45.17 -12.72 35.26
CA ASP A 422 46.22 -12.26 34.34
C ASP A 422 45.90 -11.04 33.44
N PRO A 423 45.51 -9.89 34.01
CA PRO A 423 45.28 -8.67 33.23
C PRO A 423 46.57 -8.19 32.56
N GLN A 424 46.48 -7.91 31.26
CA GLN A 424 47.60 -7.49 30.42
C GLN A 424 47.18 -6.34 29.50
N VAL A 425 48.04 -5.33 29.41
CA VAL A 425 47.95 -4.28 28.40
C VAL A 425 48.78 -4.75 27.20
N PRO A 426 48.22 -4.85 25.99
CA PRO A 426 48.98 -5.28 24.82
C PRO A 426 50.21 -4.39 24.58
N ASP A 427 51.29 -4.97 24.08
CA ASP A 427 52.51 -4.21 23.79
C ASP A 427 52.27 -3.12 22.73
N PHE A 428 51.43 -3.41 21.75
CA PHE A 428 51.01 -2.47 20.70
C PHE A 428 50.03 -1.38 21.17
N PHE A 429 49.62 -1.36 22.44
CA PHE A 429 48.66 -0.37 22.94
C PHE A 429 49.13 1.06 22.69
N ASP A 430 50.42 1.32 22.86
CA ASP A 430 51.00 2.67 22.73
C ASP A 430 50.86 3.20 21.29
N ASP A 431 50.86 2.30 20.29
CA ASP A 431 50.70 2.63 18.87
C ASP A 431 49.26 3.03 18.50
N ILE A 432 48.28 2.60 19.30
CA ILE A 432 46.85 2.83 19.04
C ILE A 432 46.13 3.64 20.12
N ALA A 433 46.85 4.14 21.12
CA ALA A 433 46.27 4.82 22.28
C ALA A 433 45.33 5.98 21.87
N TYR A 434 45.66 6.71 20.81
CA TYR A 434 44.83 7.79 20.25
C TYR A 434 43.50 7.30 19.65
N ASN A 435 43.50 6.09 19.09
CA ASN A 435 42.34 5.48 18.41
C ASN A 435 41.44 4.67 19.35
N THR A 436 41.85 4.46 20.61
CA THR A 436 41.01 3.72 21.59
C THR A 436 39.76 4.48 21.99
N LYS A 437 39.74 5.80 21.83
CA LYS A 437 38.53 6.61 22.03
C LYS A 437 37.52 6.28 20.94
N GLY A 438 36.34 5.79 21.32
CA GLY A 438 35.27 5.44 20.37
C GLY A 438 35.48 4.07 19.71
N MET A 439 36.45 3.28 20.19
CA MET A 439 36.69 1.92 19.73
C MET A 439 35.55 0.99 20.16
N MET A 440 34.87 0.40 19.19
CA MET A 440 33.87 -0.65 19.40
C MET A 440 34.50 -2.02 19.11
N LEU A 441 34.05 -3.05 19.84
CA LEU A 441 34.51 -4.43 19.65
C LEU A 441 33.37 -5.29 19.09
N SER A 442 33.71 -6.16 18.14
CA SER A 442 32.82 -7.16 17.54
C SER A 442 33.52 -8.52 17.54
N THR A 443 32.78 -9.61 17.76
CA THR A 443 33.35 -10.94 17.93
C THR A 443 32.40 -12.04 17.50
N ASN A 444 32.96 -13.16 17.02
CA ASN A 444 32.29 -14.44 16.82
C ASN A 444 32.54 -15.44 17.99
N GLY A 445 33.09 -14.96 19.10
CA GLY A 445 33.52 -15.75 20.27
C GLY A 445 34.98 -16.22 20.19
N ARG A 446 35.62 -16.18 19.02
CA ARG A 446 37.02 -16.57 18.78
C ARG A 446 37.89 -15.38 18.39
N ASP A 447 37.49 -14.69 17.33
CA ASP A 447 38.20 -13.54 16.75
C ASP A 447 37.59 -12.25 17.28
N VAL A 448 38.42 -11.32 17.73
CA VAL A 448 37.99 -9.98 18.14
C VAL A 448 38.44 -8.96 17.13
N TRP A 449 37.47 -8.21 16.61
CA TRP A 449 37.71 -7.11 15.71
C TRP A 449 37.28 -5.79 16.36
N ALA A 450 37.99 -4.73 16.01
CA ALA A 450 37.76 -3.38 16.51
C ALA A 450 37.51 -2.40 15.36
N THR A 451 36.56 -1.47 15.58
CA THR A 451 36.25 -0.36 14.67
C THR A 451 36.32 0.97 15.41
N GLU A 452 36.55 2.06 14.66
CA GLU A 452 36.51 3.42 15.19
C GLU A 452 35.22 4.12 14.74
N THR A 453 34.45 4.64 15.70
CA THR A 453 33.16 5.32 15.41
C THR A 453 33.29 6.83 15.23
N ASN A 454 34.49 7.38 15.45
CA ASN A 454 34.76 8.81 15.59
C ASN A 454 35.91 9.29 14.69
N ALA A 455 36.31 8.48 13.72
CA ALA A 455 37.38 8.78 12.77
C ALA A 455 36.90 8.49 11.34
N THR A 456 37.24 9.38 10.41
CA THR A 456 36.97 9.22 8.98
C THR A 456 38.24 9.56 8.19
N PRO A 457 38.75 8.68 7.31
CA PRO A 457 38.27 7.31 7.11
C PRO A 457 38.48 6.43 8.36
N ALA A 458 37.55 5.50 8.59
CA ALA A 458 37.62 4.55 9.70
C ALA A 458 38.75 3.53 9.49
N SER A 459 39.13 2.81 10.55
CA SER A 459 40.11 1.72 10.47
C SER A 459 39.54 0.45 11.11
N LEU A 460 39.84 -0.69 10.50
CA LEU A 460 39.52 -2.01 11.04
C LEU A 460 40.76 -2.62 11.68
N ARG A 461 40.62 -3.22 12.86
CA ARG A 461 41.71 -3.91 13.52
C ARG A 461 41.31 -5.28 14.00
N LYS A 462 42.15 -6.29 13.77
CA LYS A 462 42.01 -7.62 14.37
C LYS A 462 42.92 -7.70 15.58
N LEU A 463 42.34 -8.00 16.74
CA LEU A 463 43.05 -8.02 18.02
C LEU A 463 43.46 -9.45 18.38
N SER A 464 44.72 -9.61 18.76
CA SER A 464 45.24 -10.81 19.42
C SER A 464 46.23 -10.39 20.51
N PRO A 465 46.52 -11.24 21.51
CA PRO A 465 47.37 -10.83 22.64
C PRO A 465 48.76 -10.34 22.22
N ASP A 466 49.35 -10.95 21.20
CA ASP A 466 50.71 -10.68 20.71
C ASP A 466 50.75 -9.79 19.46
N LYS A 467 49.65 -9.69 18.70
CA LYS A 467 49.64 -9.02 17.39
C LYS A 467 48.42 -8.16 17.17
N LEU A 468 48.64 -7.11 16.40
CA LEU A 468 47.61 -6.22 15.86
C LEU A 468 47.68 -6.23 14.33
N ALA A 469 46.62 -6.68 13.67
CA ALA A 469 46.46 -6.43 12.24
C ALA A 469 45.62 -5.16 12.06
N THR A 470 46.11 -4.20 11.28
CA THR A 470 45.42 -2.93 11.00
C THR A 470 45.15 -2.80 9.51
N TYR A 471 43.90 -2.52 9.18
CA TYR A 471 43.42 -2.22 7.83
C TYR A 471 42.94 -0.77 7.84
N SER A 472 43.85 0.15 7.49
CA SER A 472 43.59 1.58 7.48
C SER A 472 42.64 1.95 6.36
N GLY A 473 41.58 2.71 6.64
CA GLY A 473 40.67 3.21 5.60
C GLY A 473 41.29 4.22 4.64
N HIS A 474 42.52 4.67 4.87
CA HIS A 474 43.30 5.42 3.87
C HIS A 474 43.94 4.51 2.81
N GLU A 475 44.14 3.23 3.12
CA GLU A 475 44.78 2.24 2.25
C GLU A 475 43.77 1.21 1.71
N PHE A 476 42.75 0.88 2.50
CA PHE A 476 41.72 -0.09 2.21
C PHE A 476 40.36 0.60 2.12
N ASP A 477 39.89 0.86 0.89
CA ASP A 477 38.57 1.45 0.64
C ASP A 477 37.42 0.67 1.34
N ILE A 478 37.60 -0.64 1.52
CA ILE A 478 36.66 -1.53 2.23
C ILE A 478 36.48 -1.11 3.70
N ALA A 479 37.53 -0.56 4.33
CA ALA A 479 37.53 -0.17 5.73
C ALA A 479 37.10 1.29 5.96
N SER A 480 37.09 2.14 4.93
CA SER A 480 36.97 3.60 5.09
C SER A 480 35.68 4.07 5.77
N CYS A 481 34.58 3.33 5.64
CA CYS A 481 33.30 3.63 6.29
C CYS A 481 32.84 2.53 7.26
N ALA A 482 33.76 1.65 7.67
CA ALA A 482 33.48 0.53 8.55
C ALA A 482 33.36 0.95 10.03
N THR A 483 32.45 1.88 10.34
CA THR A 483 32.23 2.38 11.70
C THR A 483 31.63 1.32 12.64
N GLY A 484 31.08 0.25 12.08
CA GLY A 484 30.76 -1.00 12.78
C GLY A 484 30.74 -2.19 11.82
N ILE A 485 30.89 -3.39 12.38
CA ILE A 485 31.00 -4.65 11.63
C ILE A 485 30.30 -5.80 12.36
N LEU A 486 29.89 -6.80 11.60
CA LEU A 486 29.48 -8.09 12.13
C LEU A 486 30.54 -9.14 11.80
N VAL A 487 31.01 -9.89 12.79
CA VAL A 487 31.93 -11.01 12.59
C VAL A 487 31.12 -12.30 12.47
N GLU A 488 31.14 -12.94 11.30
CA GLU A 488 30.39 -14.17 11.01
C GLU A 488 31.33 -15.29 10.57
N ALA A 489 31.50 -16.32 11.41
CA ALA A 489 32.37 -17.47 11.15
C ALA A 489 33.78 -17.04 10.67
N GLU A 490 34.04 -17.08 9.37
CA GLU A 490 35.32 -16.71 8.72
C GLU A 490 35.25 -15.41 7.90
N SER A 491 34.13 -14.68 7.98
CA SER A 491 33.87 -13.48 7.20
C SER A 491 33.41 -12.31 8.06
N LEU A 492 33.47 -11.12 7.48
CA LEU A 492 33.03 -9.86 8.05
C LEU A 492 31.90 -9.30 7.20
N LEU A 493 30.86 -8.78 7.84
CA LEU A 493 29.90 -7.88 7.18
C LEU A 493 30.29 -6.45 7.50
N ILE A 494 30.58 -5.68 6.45
CA ILE A 494 31.15 -4.34 6.55
C ILE A 494 30.31 -3.40 5.69
N PRO A 495 29.83 -2.27 6.23
CA PRO A 495 29.15 -1.26 5.42
C PRO A 495 30.18 -0.49 4.57
N ASP A 496 29.87 -0.26 3.31
CA ASP A 496 30.62 0.63 2.44
C ASP A 496 30.16 2.10 2.58
N CYS A 497 30.89 3.03 1.97
CA CYS A 497 30.55 4.45 2.02
C CYS A 497 29.30 4.85 1.22
N ASN A 498 28.72 3.94 0.44
CA ASN A 498 27.42 4.11 -0.21
C ASN A 498 26.28 3.49 0.61
N GLY A 499 26.59 2.89 1.75
CA GLY A 499 25.64 2.19 2.57
C GLY A 499 25.28 0.80 2.08
N THR A 500 26.06 0.18 1.20
CA THR A 500 25.90 -1.24 0.86
C THR A 500 26.65 -2.10 1.87
N VAL A 501 26.07 -3.22 2.31
CA VAL A 501 26.80 -4.16 3.18
C VAL A 501 27.58 -5.14 2.32
N GLN A 502 28.87 -5.28 2.59
CA GLN A 502 29.79 -6.16 1.87
C GLN A 502 30.14 -7.35 2.75
N ARG A 503 30.09 -8.57 2.20
CA ARG A 503 30.70 -9.74 2.84
C ARG A 503 32.16 -9.80 2.42
N VAL A 504 33.04 -9.75 3.41
CA VAL A 504 34.48 -9.64 3.23
C VAL A 504 35.17 -10.78 3.96
N VAL A 505 36.23 -11.33 3.39
CA VAL A 505 37.11 -12.30 4.06
C VAL A 505 38.53 -11.78 4.13
N GLU A 506 39.20 -12.11 5.22
CA GLU A 506 40.63 -11.86 5.41
C GLU A 506 41.43 -12.92 4.65
N LYS A 507 42.28 -12.50 3.70
CA LYS A 507 43.16 -13.41 2.95
C LYS A 507 44.60 -12.94 3.07
N GLY A 508 45.32 -13.50 4.03
CA GLY A 508 46.68 -13.05 4.35
C GLY A 508 46.66 -11.68 5.04
N LYS A 509 47.19 -10.64 4.39
CA LYS A 509 47.20 -9.25 4.88
C LYS A 509 46.21 -8.34 4.13
N ASP A 510 45.28 -8.94 3.39
CA ASP A 510 44.36 -8.22 2.51
C ASP A 510 42.90 -8.58 2.84
N LEU A 511 41.98 -7.70 2.46
CA LEU A 511 40.54 -7.86 2.61
C LEU A 511 39.91 -8.07 1.23
N GLN A 512 39.26 -9.23 1.03
CA GLN A 512 38.63 -9.56 -0.24
C GLN A 512 37.11 -9.56 -0.11
N ILE A 513 36.44 -8.78 -0.96
CA ILE A 513 34.98 -8.79 -1.08
C ILE A 513 34.57 -10.10 -1.76
N GLN A 514 33.76 -10.90 -1.08
CA GLN A 514 33.15 -12.10 -1.68
C GLN A 514 31.91 -11.74 -2.49
N HIS A 515 31.00 -10.98 -1.90
CA HIS A 515 29.80 -10.46 -2.55
C HIS A 515 29.27 -9.25 -1.79
N ARG A 516 28.46 -8.45 -2.48
CA ARG A 516 27.70 -7.36 -1.88
C ARG A 516 26.31 -7.85 -1.56
N VAL A 517 25.87 -7.59 -0.33
CA VAL A 517 24.49 -7.77 0.09
C VAL A 517 23.82 -6.44 -0.19
N ASP A 518 22.89 -6.41 -1.16
CA ASP A 518 22.09 -5.22 -1.47
C ASP A 518 21.24 -4.84 -0.26
N ALA A 519 21.87 -4.04 0.59
CA ALA A 519 21.33 -3.50 1.81
C ALA A 519 21.37 -1.99 1.60
N LEU A 520 20.21 -1.35 1.47
CA LEU A 520 20.11 0.10 1.36
C LEU A 520 20.29 0.69 2.76
N LEU A 521 21.52 0.83 3.24
CA LEU A 521 21.77 1.68 4.40
C LEU A 521 21.60 3.13 3.93
N GLY A 522 20.71 3.88 4.57
CA GLY A 522 20.66 5.32 4.38
C GLY A 522 21.90 5.95 4.98
N TYR A 523 23.03 5.96 4.28
CA TYR A 523 24.10 6.92 4.60
C TYR A 523 23.69 8.25 3.98
N ALA A 524 23.24 9.21 4.79
CA ALA A 524 23.01 10.54 4.29
C ALA A 524 24.33 11.14 3.79
N LYS A 525 24.38 11.45 2.49
CA LYS A 525 25.52 12.10 1.85
C LYS A 525 25.43 13.61 2.07
N ALA A 526 25.72 14.07 3.28
CA ALA A 526 25.89 15.49 3.56
C ALA A 526 27.14 15.73 4.44
N PRO A 527 27.96 16.79 4.18
CA PRO A 527 29.16 17.07 4.96
C PRO A 527 28.91 17.32 6.45
N SER A 528 27.68 17.67 6.81
CA SER A 528 27.25 17.93 8.19
C SER A 528 26.66 16.71 8.88
N ILE A 529 26.52 15.56 8.21
CA ILE A 529 25.91 14.36 8.79
C ILE A 529 26.96 13.29 9.05
N TRP A 530 26.96 12.77 10.28
CA TRP A 530 27.81 11.67 10.71
C TRP A 530 26.96 10.44 10.93
N THR A 531 27.24 9.39 10.16
CA THR A 531 26.56 8.09 10.27
C THR A 531 27.43 7.12 11.05
N THR A 532 26.91 6.62 12.18
CA THR A 532 27.52 5.49 12.90
C THR A 532 26.70 4.23 12.69
N VAL A 533 27.37 3.14 12.34
CA VAL A 533 26.74 1.83 12.19
C VAL A 533 27.07 0.96 13.39
N GLN A 534 26.04 0.38 14.02
CA GLN A 534 26.21 -0.69 15.00
C GLN A 534 25.61 -1.97 14.43
N MET A 535 26.42 -3.03 14.35
CA MET A 535 25.94 -4.35 13.92
C MET A 535 25.92 -5.33 15.09
N ARG A 536 24.86 -6.13 15.20
CA ARG A 536 24.70 -7.18 16.22
C ARG A 536 24.29 -8.50 15.56
N PRO A 537 24.74 -9.66 16.06
CA PRO A 537 24.33 -10.95 15.52
C PRO A 537 22.82 -11.15 15.65
N GLY A 538 22.20 -11.74 14.62
CA GLY A 538 20.78 -12.12 14.58
C GLY A 538 20.59 -13.64 14.57
N PRO A 539 19.34 -14.14 14.49
CA PRO A 539 19.06 -15.56 14.48
C PRO A 539 19.25 -16.17 13.07
N GLY A 540 19.74 -17.41 13.03
CA GLY A 540 19.86 -18.22 11.82
C GLY A 540 21.14 -17.98 10.99
N ASP A 541 21.29 -18.75 9.92
CA ASP A 541 22.49 -18.77 9.06
C ASP A 541 22.65 -17.48 8.23
N GLY A 542 23.38 -16.51 8.78
CA GLY A 542 23.94 -15.36 8.06
C GLY A 542 23.03 -14.12 8.11
N GLY A 543 23.26 -13.27 9.09
CA GLY A 543 22.55 -12.01 9.28
C GLY A 543 22.76 -11.37 10.65
N GLY A 544 22.29 -10.13 10.75
CA GLY A 544 22.38 -9.34 11.96
C GLY A 544 21.37 -8.21 12.01
N PHE A 545 21.40 -7.46 13.09
CA PHE A 545 20.75 -6.16 13.18
C PHE A 545 21.78 -5.11 12.86
N LEU A 546 21.34 -4.11 12.11
CA LEU A 546 22.13 -2.94 11.80
C LEU A 546 21.37 -1.72 12.30
N VAL A 547 21.99 -0.99 13.21
CA VAL A 547 21.54 0.35 13.59
C VAL A 547 22.40 1.33 12.83
N ASN A 548 21.75 2.21 12.08
CA ASN A 548 22.37 3.39 11.55
C ASN A 548 21.90 4.57 12.40
N THR A 549 22.82 5.30 13.02
CA THR A 549 22.50 6.56 13.69
C THR A 549 23.16 7.71 12.95
N GLU A 550 22.34 8.62 12.44
CA GLU A 550 22.76 9.86 11.81
C GLU A 550 22.73 11.01 12.81
N ARG A 551 23.80 11.78 12.83
CA ARG A 551 23.92 12.99 13.63
C ARG A 551 24.27 14.18 12.76
N THR A 552 23.40 15.19 12.78
CA THR A 552 23.64 16.45 12.08
C THR A 552 24.42 17.41 12.96
N ALA A 553 25.50 17.98 12.43
CA ALA A 553 26.31 18.99 13.12
C ALA A 553 25.44 20.19 13.54
N GLY A 554 25.57 20.58 14.82
CA GLY A 554 24.77 21.67 15.40
C GLY A 554 23.33 21.30 15.77
N SER A 555 22.89 20.06 15.53
CA SER A 555 21.58 19.56 15.95
C SER A 555 21.69 18.62 17.15
N PRO A 556 20.79 18.74 18.16
CA PRO A 556 20.64 17.73 19.20
C PRO A 556 19.87 16.50 18.71
N ALA A 557 19.20 16.58 17.56
CA ALA A 557 18.46 15.47 16.98
C ALA A 557 19.40 14.39 16.42
N THR A 558 19.03 13.14 16.66
CA THR A 558 19.66 11.96 16.06
C THR A 558 18.59 11.16 15.33
N GLU A 559 18.86 10.69 14.12
CA GLU A 559 17.97 9.80 13.38
C GLU A 559 18.54 8.40 13.47
N SER A 560 17.75 7.40 13.89
CA SER A 560 18.22 6.02 14.00
C SER A 560 17.35 5.05 13.22
N ILE A 561 17.94 4.32 12.27
CA ILE A 561 17.26 3.29 11.49
C ILE A 561 17.78 1.92 11.92
N VAL A 562 16.88 1.03 12.31
CA VAL A 562 17.20 -0.37 12.62
C VAL A 562 16.75 -1.28 11.48
N ASN A 563 17.72 -1.90 10.84
CA ASN A 563 17.53 -2.81 9.72
C ASN A 563 17.88 -4.24 10.14
N ARG A 564 17.05 -5.22 9.76
CA ARG A 564 17.45 -6.63 9.86
C ARG A 564 18.13 -7.02 8.56
N LEU A 565 19.39 -7.41 8.68
CA LEU A 565 20.18 -7.96 7.62
C LEU A 565 19.98 -9.48 7.56
N ASN A 566 19.46 -9.98 6.45
CA ASN A 566 19.56 -11.39 6.10
C ASN A 566 20.41 -11.50 4.84
N THR A 567 21.54 -12.17 4.93
CA THR A 567 22.51 -12.21 3.82
C THR A 567 22.03 -13.04 2.62
N LYS A 568 21.00 -13.89 2.79
CA LYS A 568 20.37 -14.69 1.71
C LYS A 568 19.08 -14.07 1.16
N ARG A 569 18.34 -13.32 1.97
CA ARG A 569 16.99 -12.80 1.65
C ARG A 569 16.90 -11.27 1.59
N GLY A 570 18.02 -10.56 1.74
CA GLY A 570 18.08 -9.10 1.73
C GLY A 570 17.68 -8.45 3.06
N LEU A 571 17.59 -7.12 3.06
CA LEU A 571 17.08 -6.35 4.20
C LEU A 571 15.57 -6.55 4.37
N LYS A 572 15.13 -6.87 5.58
CA LYS A 572 13.78 -6.52 6.03
C LYS A 572 13.93 -5.46 7.09
N MET A 573 13.21 -4.35 6.95
CA MET A 573 13.29 -3.29 7.94
C MET A 573 12.30 -3.57 9.08
N PRO A 574 12.75 -3.82 10.32
CA PRO A 574 11.85 -3.95 11.46
C PRO A 574 11.44 -2.59 12.05
N LEU A 575 12.30 -1.55 12.01
CA LEU A 575 12.06 -0.32 12.78
C LEU A 575 12.88 0.88 12.26
N ASP A 576 12.22 1.97 11.90
CA ASP A 576 12.84 3.28 11.64
C ASP A 576 12.41 4.23 12.77
N ILE A 577 13.31 5.07 13.29
CA ILE A 577 12.99 5.99 14.39
C ILE A 577 13.73 7.31 14.22
N LYS A 578 13.00 8.41 14.04
CA LYS A 578 13.61 9.75 14.04
C LYS A 578 13.68 10.37 15.44
N ASN A 579 14.65 11.28 15.61
CA ASN A 579 14.91 12.06 16.84
C ASN A 579 15.20 11.22 18.09
N ILE A 580 15.60 9.97 17.91
CA ILE A 580 15.81 8.99 18.97
C ILE A 580 17.11 8.24 18.69
N ARG A 581 17.85 8.01 19.77
CA ARG A 581 19.10 7.25 19.75
C ARG A 581 18.82 5.82 20.21
N ILE A 582 19.30 4.83 19.46
CA ILE A 582 19.39 3.46 19.98
C ILE A 582 20.57 3.40 20.96
N VAL A 583 20.31 3.03 22.20
CA VAL A 583 21.35 2.87 23.23
C VAL A 583 22.02 1.51 23.09
N ASP A 584 21.21 0.46 23.00
CA ASP A 584 21.67 -0.91 22.79
C ASP A 584 20.51 -1.79 22.31
N LEU A 585 20.83 -2.96 21.76
CA LEU A 585 19.84 -3.93 21.33
C LEU A 585 20.37 -5.37 21.43
N ALA A 586 19.44 -6.30 21.59
CA ALA A 586 19.69 -7.72 21.56
C ALA A 586 18.53 -8.44 20.87
N PHE A 587 18.80 -9.65 20.41
CA PHE A 587 17.80 -10.48 19.77
C PHE A 587 17.84 -11.89 20.34
N GLN A 588 16.67 -12.48 20.54
CA GLN A 588 16.53 -13.88 20.92
C GLN A 588 15.28 -14.48 20.28
N ASP A 589 15.45 -15.62 19.61
CA ASP A 589 14.38 -16.38 18.95
C ASP A 589 13.50 -15.59 17.97
N LYS A 590 12.37 -15.06 18.42
CA LYS A 590 11.46 -14.20 17.65
C LYS A 590 11.33 -12.81 18.24
N VAL A 591 12.01 -12.53 19.34
CA VAL A 591 11.93 -11.27 20.08
C VAL A 591 13.17 -10.43 19.80
N PHE A 592 12.94 -9.17 19.50
CA PHE A 592 13.96 -8.14 19.39
C PHE A 592 13.79 -7.16 20.55
N MET A 593 14.79 -7.01 21.40
CA MET A 593 14.77 -6.06 22.52
C MET A 593 15.67 -4.87 22.23
N VAL A 594 15.16 -3.65 22.39
CA VAL A 594 15.87 -2.41 22.10
C VAL A 594 15.66 -1.38 23.19
N ILE A 595 16.76 -0.73 23.59
CA ILE A 595 16.75 0.41 24.49
C ILE A 595 16.86 1.67 23.62
N ILE A 596 15.88 2.54 23.71
CA ILE A 596 15.84 3.81 22.98
C ILE A 596 15.97 4.99 23.95
N GLU A 597 16.58 6.08 23.49
CA GLU A 597 16.77 7.30 24.28
C GLU A 597 16.37 8.54 23.47
N GLY A 598 15.49 9.35 24.03
CA GLY A 598 15.08 10.64 23.46
C GLY A 598 16.05 11.78 23.82
N ALA A 599 15.89 12.94 23.18
CA ALA A 599 16.74 14.11 23.38
C ALA A 599 16.86 14.60 24.84
N GLY A 600 15.85 14.32 25.68
CA GLY A 600 15.85 14.65 27.11
C GLY A 600 16.52 13.61 28.01
N GLY A 601 17.13 12.55 27.45
CA GLY A 601 17.69 11.43 28.22
C GLY A 601 16.64 10.47 28.81
N GLN A 602 15.37 10.64 28.44
CA GLN A 602 14.32 9.67 28.73
C GLN A 602 14.59 8.39 27.96
N ARG A 603 14.43 7.24 28.63
CA ARG A 603 14.66 5.93 28.02
C ARG A 603 13.40 5.08 28.06
N GLU A 604 13.20 4.35 26.98
CA GLU A 604 12.16 3.33 26.85
C GLU A 604 12.80 2.02 26.38
N THR A 605 12.37 0.88 26.92
CA THR A 605 12.80 -0.43 26.43
C THR A 605 11.62 -1.16 25.81
N LEU A 606 11.81 -1.55 24.54
CA LEU A 606 10.79 -2.18 23.72
C LEU A 606 11.21 -3.61 23.41
N ALA A 607 10.25 -4.53 23.45
CA ALA A 607 10.43 -5.87 22.93
C ALA A 607 9.43 -6.11 21.81
N LEU A 608 9.94 -6.39 20.61
CA LEU A 608 9.15 -6.59 19.39
C LEU A 608 9.16 -8.08 19.05
N ARG A 609 8.01 -8.78 19.08
CA ARG A 609 7.90 -10.13 18.51
C ARG A 609 7.71 -10.05 17.00
N TYR A 610 8.42 -10.92 16.29
CA TYR A 610 8.40 -11.05 14.84
C TYR A 610 7.84 -12.42 14.44
N GLU A 611 6.97 -12.47 13.44
CA GLU A 611 6.39 -13.74 12.94
C GLU A 611 7.28 -14.48 11.95
#